data_AF-A0AAU3E3A3-F1
#
_entry.id   AF-A0AAU3E3A3-F1
#
_cell.length_a   1.000
_cell.length_b   1.000
_cell.length_c   1.000
_cell.angle_alpha   90.00
_cell.angle_beta   90.00
_cell.angle_gamma   90.00
#
_symmetry.space_group_name_H-M   'P 1'
#
loop_
_entity.id
_entity.type
_entity.pdbx_description
1 polymer ?
#
loop_
_entity_poly.entity_id
_entity_poly.type
_entity_poly.pdbx_seq_one_letter_code
_entity_poly.pdbx_strand_id
1 'polypeptide(L)'
;MLLVPLVTACSIGPVRRPPPDRTAPSPDPATTAPASSPTASDVEIRHVRVAVGRRYDPPYVEFVTAERGYAQFSGCSGQRCPALLYSTTDGGRTWRRLRHPHPVSENPQLYVAPGALAISVGSRDWYTSTDGGLTFAHAIGERGPAAWQAAQGRFQLDEATGRAVRWQGQRMTPLPAQPPVPNLRGLVETRGLLVAAGVDGGRPYAAVSPDGGRSWQRTAVPALDGEVGILRPVAGPDGEARLIGWPPDRTRFPALWRYLGRWLPVPAEGHPARALSVVPLTTGRFAVSGPDGVGVVADGRYDRLDWPLGPEHYLTLLDDGTVLGRASDEVLLASGPVGSRQWVRVVLEPT
;
A
#
# COMPACT_ATOMS: atom_id res chain seq x y z
N MET A 1 15.74 -30.87 -54.36
CA MET A 1 15.40 -29.45 -54.58
C MET A 1 15.41 -28.76 -53.22
N LEU A 2 16.52 -28.07 -52.90
CA LEU A 2 16.73 -27.29 -51.69
C LEU A 2 16.54 -25.81 -52.03
N LEU A 3 15.80 -25.06 -51.20
CA LEU A 3 15.73 -23.60 -51.25
C LEU A 3 16.30 -23.04 -49.93
N VAL A 4 17.37 -22.26 -50.07
CA VAL A 4 18.12 -21.59 -49.00
C VAL A 4 17.72 -20.11 -49.01
N PRO A 5 17.43 -19.46 -47.86
CA PRO A 5 17.21 -18.02 -47.83
C PRO A 5 18.55 -17.27 -47.74
N LEU A 6 18.72 -16.28 -48.62
CA LEU A 6 19.82 -15.32 -48.65
C LEU A 6 19.65 -14.30 -47.51
N VAL A 7 20.65 -14.21 -46.62
CA VAL A 7 20.79 -13.14 -45.64
C VAL A 7 21.79 -12.12 -46.18
N THR A 8 21.32 -10.90 -46.43
CA THR A 8 22.16 -9.75 -46.80
C THR A 8 22.86 -9.20 -45.55
N ALA A 9 24.19 -9.32 -45.50
CA ALA A 9 25.02 -8.69 -44.48
C ALA A 9 25.44 -7.28 -44.92
N CYS A 10 25.04 -6.25 -44.15
CA CYS A 10 25.56 -4.90 -44.32
C CYS A 10 26.95 -4.79 -43.68
N SER A 11 27.92 -4.32 -44.47
CA SER A 11 29.30 -4.03 -44.07
C SER A 11 29.34 -2.82 -43.12
N ILE A 12 29.93 -2.99 -41.93
CA ILE A 12 30.28 -1.89 -41.03
C ILE A 12 31.78 -1.61 -41.22
N GLY A 13 32.09 -0.49 -41.87
CA GLY A 13 33.45 0.02 -41.99
C GLY A 13 34.01 0.52 -40.64
N PRO A 14 35.34 0.55 -40.47
CA PRO A 14 35.97 0.92 -39.21
C PRO A 14 35.86 2.42 -38.93
N VAL A 15 35.09 2.81 -37.91
CA VAL A 15 35.03 4.18 -37.38
C VAL A 15 36.28 4.43 -36.53
N ARG A 16 37.27 5.14 -37.09
CA ARG A 16 38.36 5.71 -36.29
C ARG A 16 37.83 6.95 -35.57
N ARG A 17 37.58 6.85 -34.26
CA ARG A 17 37.35 8.04 -33.40
C ARG A 17 38.70 8.69 -33.06
N PRO A 18 38.83 10.02 -33.17
CA PRO A 18 39.97 10.73 -32.60
C PRO A 18 40.04 10.51 -31.08
N PRO A 19 41.24 10.43 -30.48
CA PRO A 19 41.37 10.39 -29.03
C PRO A 19 40.82 11.68 -28.40
N PRO A 20 40.18 11.60 -27.22
CA PRO A 20 39.58 12.75 -26.58
C PRO A 20 40.64 13.79 -26.20
N ASP A 21 40.39 15.02 -26.60
CA ASP A 21 41.19 16.20 -26.28
C ASP A 21 41.09 16.47 -24.77
N ARG A 22 42.19 16.26 -24.04
CA ARG A 22 42.26 16.41 -22.57
C ARG A 22 42.43 17.86 -22.11
N THR A 23 42.41 18.82 -23.04
CA THR A 23 42.56 20.25 -22.73
C THR A 23 41.25 21.03 -22.74
N ALA A 24 40.11 20.37 -22.97
CA ALA A 24 38.80 21.00 -22.83
C ALA A 24 38.42 21.16 -21.34
N PRO A 25 38.07 22.37 -20.86
CA PRO A 25 37.55 22.56 -19.52
C PRO A 25 36.22 21.78 -19.37
N SER A 26 36.10 21.02 -18.28
CA SER A 26 34.88 20.28 -17.95
C SER A 26 33.67 21.25 -17.90
N PRO A 27 32.54 20.93 -18.54
CA PRO A 27 31.32 21.70 -18.32
C PRO A 27 30.91 21.53 -16.85
N ASP A 28 30.74 22.65 -16.15
CA ASP A 28 30.24 22.67 -14.79
C ASP A 28 28.91 21.91 -14.71
N PRO A 29 28.67 21.10 -13.66
CA PRO A 29 27.39 20.45 -13.47
C PRO A 29 26.32 21.53 -13.33
N ALA A 30 25.36 21.53 -14.25
CA ALA A 30 24.18 22.37 -14.18
C ALA A 30 23.46 22.07 -12.85
N THR A 31 23.53 23.02 -11.92
CA THR A 31 22.73 23.02 -10.70
C THR A 31 21.26 23.02 -11.11
N THR A 32 20.64 21.85 -11.10
CA THR A 32 19.21 21.70 -11.31
C THR A 32 18.54 22.23 -10.04
N ALA A 33 17.82 23.35 -10.16
CA ALA A 33 17.03 23.88 -9.05
C ALA A 33 16.09 22.78 -8.53
N PRO A 34 15.91 22.63 -7.21
CA PRO A 34 14.98 21.65 -6.66
C PRO A 34 13.57 21.95 -7.18
N ALA A 35 12.91 20.92 -7.72
CA ALA A 35 11.53 21.01 -8.15
C ALA A 35 10.66 21.48 -6.98
N SER A 36 9.91 22.54 -7.19
CA SER A 36 8.97 23.09 -6.21
C SER A 36 7.92 22.04 -5.86
N SER A 37 7.64 21.85 -4.57
CA SER A 37 6.50 21.05 -4.13
C SER A 37 5.20 21.65 -4.73
N PRO A 38 4.27 20.82 -5.24
CA PRO A 38 3.01 21.31 -5.78
C PRO A 38 2.24 22.05 -4.69
N THR A 39 1.70 23.21 -5.05
CA THR A 39 0.85 24.00 -4.17
C THR A 39 -0.58 23.45 -4.17
N ALA A 40 -1.39 23.77 -3.16
CA ALA A 40 -2.79 23.33 -3.08
C ALA A 40 -3.65 23.70 -4.33
N SER A 41 -3.21 24.66 -5.15
CA SER A 41 -3.81 25.02 -6.43
C SER A 41 -3.59 24.02 -7.57
N ASP A 42 -2.70 23.05 -7.42
CA ASP A 42 -2.35 22.06 -8.46
C ASP A 42 -3.14 20.73 -8.32
N VAL A 43 -4.15 20.71 -7.44
CA VAL A 43 -4.96 19.52 -7.17
C VAL A 43 -6.15 19.46 -8.13
N GLU A 44 -6.23 18.39 -8.93
CA GLU A 44 -7.43 18.11 -9.74
C GLU A 44 -8.58 17.71 -8.81
N ILE A 45 -9.67 18.48 -8.79
CA ILE A 45 -10.87 18.14 -8.02
C ILE A 45 -11.85 17.39 -8.91
N ARG A 46 -12.15 16.15 -8.53
CA ARG A 46 -13.16 15.28 -9.14
C ARG A 46 -14.35 15.18 -8.20
N HIS A 47 -15.27 16.12 -8.34
CA HIS A 47 -16.52 16.16 -7.59
C HIS A 47 -17.61 15.47 -8.42
N VAL A 48 -18.11 14.33 -7.93
CA VAL A 48 -19.19 13.60 -8.59
C VAL A 48 -20.36 13.45 -7.65
N ARG A 49 -21.54 13.73 -8.20
CA ARG A 49 -22.83 13.55 -7.53
C ARG A 49 -23.49 12.27 -8.04
N VAL A 50 -23.94 11.41 -7.13
CA VAL A 50 -24.60 10.15 -7.45
C VAL A 50 -26.01 10.09 -6.88
N ALA A 51 -26.93 9.49 -7.64
CA ALA A 51 -28.33 9.31 -7.26
C ALA A 51 -28.47 8.35 -6.07
N VAL A 52 -28.36 8.89 -4.86
CA VAL A 52 -28.42 8.17 -3.58
C VAL A 52 -29.36 8.93 -2.66
N GLY A 53 -30.45 8.28 -2.24
CA GLY A 53 -31.45 8.95 -1.39
C GLY A 53 -30.88 9.39 -0.03
N ARG A 54 -31.52 10.40 0.58
CA ARG A 54 -31.10 11.02 1.85
C ARG A 54 -30.99 10.12 3.09
N ARG A 55 -31.36 8.83 2.97
CA ARG A 55 -31.30 7.85 4.07
C ARG A 55 -29.94 7.19 4.24
N TYR A 56 -29.00 7.43 3.32
CA TYR A 56 -27.66 6.85 3.34
C TYR A 56 -26.67 7.87 3.92
N ASP A 57 -25.72 7.36 4.69
CA ASP A 57 -24.58 8.09 5.22
C ASP A 57 -23.55 8.38 4.10
N PRO A 58 -22.56 9.26 4.35
CA PRO A 58 -21.43 9.44 3.43
C PRO A 58 -20.76 8.11 3.06
N PRO A 59 -20.26 7.97 1.81
CA PRO A 59 -19.75 6.69 1.36
C PRO A 59 -18.40 6.35 1.99
N TYR A 60 -18.18 5.06 2.25
CA TYR A 60 -16.84 4.52 2.41
C TYR A 60 -16.22 4.34 1.02
N VAL A 61 -15.13 5.06 0.72
CA VAL A 61 -14.46 5.04 -0.58
C VAL A 61 -13.06 4.44 -0.44
N GLU A 62 -12.72 3.47 -1.29
CA GLU A 62 -11.42 2.81 -1.30
C GLU A 62 -10.94 2.59 -2.74
N PHE A 63 -9.65 2.78 -2.98
CA PHE A 63 -9.02 2.57 -4.29
C PHE A 63 -8.02 1.42 -4.25
N VAL A 64 -7.95 0.68 -5.35
CA VAL A 64 -6.97 -0.40 -5.56
C VAL A 64 -5.77 0.12 -6.35
N THR A 65 -6.00 1.12 -7.20
CA THR A 65 -5.02 1.82 -8.06
C THR A 65 -5.46 3.28 -8.19
N ALA A 66 -4.67 4.14 -8.82
CA ALA A 66 -5.08 5.51 -9.13
C ALA A 66 -6.37 5.62 -9.97
N GLU A 67 -6.71 4.57 -10.73
CA GLU A 67 -7.83 4.58 -11.67
C GLU A 67 -9.03 3.78 -11.18
N ARG A 68 -8.79 2.69 -10.45
CA ARG A 68 -9.83 1.75 -10.03
C ARG A 68 -10.15 1.91 -8.55
N GLY A 69 -11.40 2.23 -8.26
CA GLY A 69 -11.92 2.37 -6.90
C GLY A 69 -13.36 1.94 -6.76
N TYR A 70 -13.79 1.82 -5.51
CA TYR A 70 -15.13 1.38 -5.14
C TYR A 70 -15.64 2.27 -4.02
N ALA A 71 -16.96 2.43 -3.96
CA ALA A 71 -17.63 3.20 -2.92
C ALA A 71 -18.85 2.42 -2.42
N GLN A 72 -19.02 2.37 -1.10
CA GLN A 72 -20.19 1.81 -0.46
C GLN A 72 -20.92 2.90 0.32
N PHE A 73 -22.17 3.11 -0.01
CA PHE A 73 -23.10 3.88 0.82
C PHE A 73 -23.87 2.90 1.71
N SER A 74 -23.97 3.20 3.00
CA SER A 74 -24.78 2.45 3.95
C SER A 74 -25.71 3.41 4.68
N GLY A 75 -26.88 2.96 5.12
CA GLY A 75 -27.74 3.75 5.99
C GLY A 75 -28.48 2.81 6.93
N CYS A 76 -28.17 2.84 8.22
CA CYS A 76 -28.64 1.84 9.17
C CYS A 76 -29.86 2.30 9.97
N SER A 77 -30.89 1.46 10.03
CA SER A 77 -32.02 1.60 10.95
C SER A 77 -32.16 0.30 11.77
N GLY A 78 -31.60 0.28 12.97
CA GLY A 78 -31.46 -0.95 13.77
C GLY A 78 -30.52 -1.95 13.08
N GLN A 79 -30.94 -3.22 12.98
CA GLN A 79 -30.19 -4.29 12.31
C GLN A 79 -30.38 -4.34 10.78
N ARG A 80 -31.07 -3.35 10.19
CA ARG A 80 -31.28 -3.28 8.74
C ARG A 80 -30.51 -2.10 8.18
N CYS A 81 -29.39 -2.39 7.55
CA CYS A 81 -28.55 -1.46 6.84
C CYS A 81 -28.66 -1.71 5.34
N PRO A 82 -29.57 -1.02 4.62
CA PRO A 82 -29.48 -0.92 3.18
C PRO A 82 -28.11 -0.40 2.75
N ALA A 83 -27.57 -0.98 1.68
CA ALA A 83 -26.30 -0.57 1.08
C ALA A 83 -26.38 -0.44 -0.45
N LEU A 84 -25.60 0.49 -0.99
CA LEU A 84 -25.38 0.69 -2.42
C LEU A 84 -23.89 0.59 -2.72
N LEU A 85 -23.56 -0.02 -3.85
CA LEU A 85 -22.19 -0.20 -4.31
C LEU A 85 -21.98 0.54 -5.62
N TYR A 86 -20.85 1.24 -5.72
CA TYR A 86 -20.40 1.93 -6.92
C TYR A 86 -18.94 1.55 -7.23
N SER A 87 -18.58 1.66 -8.51
CA SER A 87 -17.21 1.49 -8.98
C SER A 87 -16.81 2.61 -9.92
N THR A 88 -15.52 2.93 -9.92
CA THR A 88 -14.88 3.79 -10.92
C THR A 88 -13.71 3.04 -11.56
N THR A 89 -13.41 3.36 -12.82
CA THR A 89 -12.26 2.87 -13.57
C THR A 89 -11.47 4.02 -14.22
N ASP A 90 -11.77 5.26 -13.86
CA ASP A 90 -11.17 6.48 -14.40
C ASP A 90 -10.67 7.44 -13.30
N GLY A 91 -10.43 6.88 -12.11
CA GLY A 91 -9.94 7.58 -10.93
C GLY A 91 -10.99 8.46 -10.27
N GLY A 92 -12.27 8.08 -10.35
CA GLY A 92 -13.37 8.79 -9.72
C GLY A 92 -13.94 9.95 -10.53
N ARG A 93 -13.63 10.04 -11.84
CA ARG A 93 -14.29 11.02 -12.73
C ARG A 93 -15.72 10.61 -13.02
N THR A 94 -15.95 9.31 -13.18
CA THR A 94 -17.28 8.74 -13.30
C THR A 94 -17.45 7.56 -12.36
N TRP A 95 -18.68 7.40 -11.87
CA TRP A 95 -19.05 6.34 -10.94
C TRP A 95 -20.25 5.58 -11.49
N ARG A 96 -20.07 4.26 -11.64
CA ARG A 96 -21.13 3.36 -12.10
C ARG A 96 -21.69 2.60 -10.91
N ARG A 97 -23.01 2.62 -10.76
CA ARG A 97 -23.71 1.79 -9.78
C ARG A 97 -23.55 0.31 -10.15
N LEU A 98 -23.14 -0.50 -9.18
CA LEU A 98 -23.07 -1.95 -9.29
C LEU A 98 -24.29 -2.60 -8.64
N ARG A 99 -24.57 -3.85 -9.04
CA ARG A 99 -25.56 -4.67 -8.33
C ARG A 99 -24.96 -5.13 -7.01
N HIS A 100 -25.46 -4.60 -5.90
CA HIS A 100 -25.08 -5.09 -4.59
C HIS A 100 -25.62 -6.52 -4.41
N PRO A 101 -24.78 -7.51 -4.04
CA PRO A 101 -25.20 -8.91 -3.99
C PRO A 101 -26.20 -9.17 -2.85
N HIS A 102 -26.12 -8.38 -1.77
CA HIS A 102 -27.02 -8.47 -0.62
C HIS A 102 -27.39 -7.08 -0.08
N PRO A 103 -28.35 -6.36 -0.71
CA PRO A 103 -28.53 -4.91 -0.58
C PRO A 103 -29.05 -4.42 0.77
N VAL A 104 -29.42 -5.30 1.70
CA VAL A 104 -29.84 -4.95 3.07
C VAL A 104 -29.26 -6.00 4.02
N SER A 105 -28.43 -5.60 4.97
CA SER A 105 -27.80 -6.52 5.94
C SER A 105 -27.57 -5.86 7.29
N GLU A 106 -27.00 -6.59 8.27
CA GLU A 106 -26.77 -6.02 9.61
C GLU A 106 -25.62 -5.02 9.65
N ASN A 107 -24.53 -5.30 8.94
CA ASN A 107 -23.37 -4.43 8.90
C ASN A 107 -22.52 -4.71 7.63
N PRO A 108 -22.91 -4.17 6.46
CA PRO A 108 -22.15 -4.39 5.24
C PRO A 108 -20.77 -3.71 5.32
N GLN A 109 -19.70 -4.47 5.12
CA GLN A 109 -18.31 -4.01 5.14
C GLN A 109 -17.65 -4.26 3.78
N LEU A 110 -17.10 -3.21 3.19
CA LEU A 110 -16.42 -3.23 1.90
C LEU A 110 -14.93 -3.50 2.10
N TYR A 111 -14.40 -4.49 1.38
CA TYR A 111 -12.97 -4.77 1.31
C TYR A 111 -12.52 -4.85 -0.13
N VAL A 112 -11.40 -4.21 -0.46
CA VAL A 112 -10.86 -4.20 -1.82
C VAL A 112 -9.38 -4.51 -1.79
N ALA A 113 -8.95 -5.27 -2.78
CA ALA A 113 -7.59 -5.67 -3.00
C ALA A 113 -7.36 -5.85 -4.51
N PRO A 114 -6.10 -5.91 -4.97
CA PRO A 114 -5.79 -6.26 -6.35
C PRO A 114 -6.52 -7.54 -6.80
N GLY A 115 -7.36 -7.41 -7.83
CA GLY A 115 -8.10 -8.54 -8.40
C GLY A 115 -9.26 -9.08 -7.54
N ALA A 116 -9.57 -8.49 -6.39
CA ALA A 116 -10.68 -8.94 -5.55
C ALA A 116 -11.45 -7.79 -4.89
N LEU A 117 -12.77 -7.92 -4.89
CA LEU A 117 -13.71 -7.11 -4.14
C LEU A 117 -14.49 -8.05 -3.23
N ALA A 118 -14.46 -7.82 -1.92
CA ALA A 118 -15.21 -8.61 -0.95
C ALA A 118 -16.17 -7.73 -0.15
N ILE A 119 -17.34 -8.28 0.15
CA ILE A 119 -18.35 -7.65 1.00
C ILE A 119 -18.71 -8.65 2.08
N SER A 120 -18.47 -8.29 3.34
CA SER A 120 -19.02 -9.02 4.48
C SER A 120 -20.37 -8.39 4.84
N VAL A 121 -21.40 -9.20 5.04
CA VAL A 121 -22.76 -8.72 5.39
C VAL A 121 -23.28 -9.25 6.72
N GLY A 122 -22.42 -9.98 7.44
CA GLY A 122 -22.69 -10.58 8.74
C GLY A 122 -21.39 -11.17 9.31
N SER A 123 -21.47 -11.90 10.41
CA SER A 123 -20.27 -12.48 11.04
C SER A 123 -19.61 -13.59 10.20
N ARG A 124 -20.36 -14.24 9.30
CA ARG A 124 -19.88 -15.36 8.49
C ARG A 124 -20.30 -15.29 7.01
N ASP A 125 -21.05 -14.27 6.59
CA ASP A 125 -21.61 -14.20 5.25
C ASP A 125 -20.78 -13.27 4.36
N TRP A 126 -20.16 -13.85 3.33
CA TRP A 126 -19.24 -13.16 2.44
C TRP A 126 -19.69 -13.26 0.98
N TYR A 127 -19.53 -12.15 0.27
CA TYR A 127 -19.67 -12.09 -1.18
C TYR A 127 -18.34 -11.62 -1.77
N THR A 128 -17.81 -12.32 -2.77
CA THR A 128 -16.55 -11.94 -3.41
C THR A 128 -16.68 -11.91 -4.91
N SER A 129 -16.10 -10.88 -5.52
CA SER A 129 -16.00 -10.69 -6.95
C SER A 129 -14.54 -10.62 -7.36
N THR A 130 -14.20 -11.25 -8.48
CA THR A 130 -12.89 -11.16 -9.14
C THR A 130 -12.98 -10.47 -10.51
N ASP A 131 -14.16 -9.99 -10.89
CA ASP A 131 -14.47 -9.36 -12.18
C ASP A 131 -14.87 -7.88 -12.05
N GLY A 132 -14.46 -7.25 -10.95
CA GLY A 132 -14.73 -5.82 -10.70
C GLY A 132 -16.16 -5.52 -10.25
N GLY A 133 -16.80 -6.49 -9.60
CA GLY A 133 -18.15 -6.37 -9.03
C GLY A 133 -19.28 -6.61 -10.04
N LEU A 134 -19.00 -7.28 -11.17
CA LEU A 134 -20.04 -7.70 -12.11
C LEU A 134 -20.79 -8.93 -11.60
N THR A 135 -20.06 -9.90 -11.06
CA THR A 135 -20.62 -11.10 -10.43
C THR A 135 -20.01 -11.33 -9.05
N PHE A 136 -20.78 -11.95 -8.16
CA PHE A 136 -20.35 -12.27 -6.81
C PHE A 136 -20.60 -13.75 -6.49
N ALA A 137 -19.57 -14.41 -5.98
CA ALA A 137 -19.70 -15.72 -5.36
C ALA A 137 -20.04 -15.55 -3.87
N HIS A 138 -21.06 -16.26 -3.40
CA HIS A 138 -21.43 -16.30 -1.99
C HIS A 138 -20.67 -17.43 -1.27
N ALA A 139 -20.18 -17.15 -0.07
CA ALA A 139 -19.56 -18.13 0.80
C ALA A 139 -19.91 -17.86 2.27
N ILE A 140 -20.07 -18.93 3.03
CA ILE A 140 -20.33 -18.89 4.48
C ILE A 140 -19.10 -19.41 5.21
N GLY A 141 -18.61 -18.67 6.20
CA GLY A 141 -17.51 -19.08 7.06
C GLY A 141 -16.90 -17.95 7.87
N GLU A 142 -16.20 -18.31 8.94
CA GLU A 142 -15.45 -17.34 9.76
C GLU A 142 -14.26 -16.74 9.02
N ARG A 143 -13.75 -17.43 7.98
CA ARG A 143 -12.64 -16.96 7.15
C ARG A 143 -13.19 -16.36 5.86
N GLY A 144 -12.57 -15.26 5.42
CA GLY A 144 -12.88 -14.66 4.13
C GLY A 144 -12.66 -15.64 2.95
N PRO A 145 -13.35 -15.45 1.81
CA PRO A 145 -13.36 -16.43 0.72
C PRO A 145 -12.00 -16.60 0.03
N ALA A 146 -11.81 -17.73 -0.66
CA ALA A 146 -10.54 -18.09 -1.31
C ALA A 146 -9.97 -16.98 -2.23
N ALA A 147 -10.82 -16.30 -2.99
CA ALA A 147 -10.40 -15.19 -3.85
C ALA A 147 -9.91 -13.97 -3.04
N TRP A 148 -10.58 -13.64 -1.94
CA TRP A 148 -10.13 -12.59 -1.02
C TRP A 148 -8.79 -12.95 -0.38
N GLN A 149 -8.65 -14.19 0.10
CA GLN A 149 -7.39 -14.67 0.68
C GLN A 149 -6.25 -14.64 -0.34
N ALA A 150 -6.52 -15.01 -1.60
CA ALA A 150 -5.51 -14.94 -2.66
C ALA A 150 -4.98 -13.51 -2.86
N ALA A 151 -5.86 -12.51 -2.77
CA ALA A 151 -5.52 -11.11 -2.96
C ALA A 151 -4.69 -10.51 -1.80
N GLN A 152 -4.67 -11.16 -0.62
CA GLN A 152 -3.81 -10.77 0.51
C GLN A 152 -2.33 -11.20 0.33
N GLY A 153 -2.01 -11.86 -0.78
CA GLY A 153 -0.66 -12.28 -1.12
C GLY A 153 -0.40 -13.76 -0.87
N ARG A 154 0.72 -14.26 -1.39
CA ARG A 154 1.06 -15.69 -1.37
C ARG A 154 1.45 -16.20 0.02
N PHE A 155 2.01 -15.32 0.85
CA PHE A 155 2.47 -15.64 2.20
C PHE A 155 1.75 -14.78 3.20
N GLN A 156 1.22 -15.42 4.23
CA GLN A 156 0.30 -14.79 5.17
C GLN A 156 0.56 -15.32 6.58
N LEU A 157 0.01 -14.61 7.56
CA LEU A 157 -0.10 -15.07 8.93
C LEU A 157 -1.47 -15.72 9.11
N ASP A 158 -1.52 -16.99 9.53
CA ASP A 158 -2.78 -17.58 9.97
C ASP A 158 -3.08 -17.09 11.39
N GLU A 159 -3.99 -16.12 11.50
CA GLU A 159 -4.32 -15.45 12.77
C GLU A 159 -4.78 -16.42 13.86
N ALA A 160 -5.44 -17.52 13.47
CA ALA A 160 -5.93 -18.52 14.42
C ALA A 160 -4.79 -19.30 15.09
N THR A 161 -3.66 -19.49 14.39
CA THR A 161 -2.54 -20.29 14.87
C THR A 161 -1.28 -19.47 15.16
N GLY A 162 -1.25 -18.20 14.72
CA GLY A 162 -0.06 -17.35 14.77
C GLY A 162 1.09 -17.84 13.88
N ARG A 163 0.82 -18.71 12.89
CA ARG A 163 1.85 -19.35 12.07
C ARG A 163 1.98 -18.69 10.70
N ALA A 164 3.20 -18.67 10.18
CA ALA A 164 3.45 -18.30 8.80
C ALA A 164 2.97 -19.42 7.87
N VAL A 165 2.13 -19.06 6.91
CA VAL A 165 1.51 -19.98 5.95
C VAL A 165 1.74 -19.51 4.52
N ARG A 166 1.67 -20.45 3.58
CA ARG A 166 1.60 -20.20 2.15
C ARG A 166 0.19 -20.51 1.65
N TRP A 167 -0.40 -19.57 0.94
CA TRP A 167 -1.64 -19.76 0.21
C TRP A 167 -1.39 -20.58 -1.06
N GLN A 168 -2.19 -21.64 -1.25
CA GLN A 168 -2.17 -22.52 -2.43
C GLN A 168 -3.50 -22.50 -3.19
N GLY A 169 -4.20 -21.36 -3.21
CA GLY A 169 -5.44 -21.17 -3.97
C GLY A 169 -6.71 -21.62 -3.26
N GLN A 170 -6.65 -22.71 -2.48
CA GLN A 170 -7.81 -23.22 -1.72
C GLN A 170 -7.51 -23.42 -0.23
N ARG A 171 -6.23 -23.57 0.12
CA ARG A 171 -5.81 -23.86 1.48
C ARG A 171 -4.58 -23.06 1.87
N MET A 172 -4.52 -22.71 3.14
CA MET A 172 -3.32 -22.22 3.80
C MET A 172 -2.52 -23.44 4.25
N THR A 173 -1.27 -23.55 3.80
CA THR A 173 -0.36 -24.61 4.22
C THR A 173 0.75 -23.99 5.07
N PRO A 174 1.03 -24.46 6.29
CA PRO A 174 2.16 -23.99 7.07
C PRO A 174 3.46 -24.03 6.26
N LEU A 175 4.30 -23.01 6.43
CA LEU A 175 5.63 -23.01 5.80
C LEU A 175 6.49 -24.18 6.32
N PRO A 176 7.39 -24.73 5.48
CA PRO A 176 8.26 -25.85 5.86
C PRO A 176 9.04 -25.58 7.14
N ALA A 177 9.53 -24.35 7.31
CA ALA A 177 10.10 -23.84 8.55
C ALA A 177 9.31 -22.61 9.00
N GLN A 178 9.11 -22.47 10.31
CA GLN A 178 8.51 -21.28 10.90
C GLN A 178 9.59 -20.24 11.22
N PRO A 179 9.30 -18.94 11.06
CA PRO A 179 10.25 -17.90 11.43
C PRO A 179 10.53 -17.96 12.94
N PRO A 180 11.80 -17.86 13.37
CA PRO A 180 12.17 -17.82 14.78
C PRO A 180 11.90 -16.43 15.40
N VAL A 181 10.64 -15.98 15.29
CA VAL A 181 10.15 -14.67 15.71
C VAL A 181 9.06 -14.90 16.77
N PRO A 182 9.29 -14.50 18.02
CA PRO A 182 8.25 -14.58 19.05
C PRO A 182 7.10 -13.61 18.72
N ASN A 183 5.88 -14.02 19.07
CA ASN A 183 4.65 -13.25 18.84
C ASN A 183 4.60 -12.64 17.42
N LEU A 184 4.73 -13.50 16.42
CA LEU A 184 4.69 -13.12 15.01
C LEU A 184 3.45 -12.26 14.71
N ARG A 185 3.65 -11.06 14.15
CA ARG A 185 2.57 -10.09 13.87
C ARG A 185 2.41 -9.76 12.39
N GLY A 186 3.41 -10.04 11.56
CA GLY A 186 3.32 -9.75 10.14
C GLY A 186 4.33 -10.50 9.29
N LEU A 187 3.97 -10.65 8.02
CA LEU A 187 4.81 -11.16 6.96
C LEU A 187 4.65 -10.27 5.72
N VAL A 188 5.73 -10.11 4.97
CA VAL A 188 5.69 -9.50 3.64
C VAL A 188 6.66 -10.24 2.71
N GLU A 189 6.27 -10.40 1.44
CA GLU A 189 7.16 -10.85 0.37
C GLU A 189 7.59 -9.64 -0.45
N THR A 190 8.89 -9.49 -0.70
CA THR A 190 9.41 -8.46 -1.59
C THR A 190 10.65 -8.94 -2.33
N ARG A 191 10.64 -8.83 -3.66
CA ARG A 191 11.74 -9.29 -4.54
C ARG A 191 12.26 -10.71 -4.21
N GLY A 192 11.35 -11.62 -3.87
CA GLY A 192 11.68 -13.01 -3.50
C GLY A 192 12.19 -13.21 -2.07
N LEU A 193 12.36 -12.14 -1.30
CA LEU A 193 12.68 -12.18 0.12
C LEU A 193 11.38 -12.19 0.94
N LEU A 194 11.23 -13.15 1.84
CA LEU A 194 10.21 -13.08 2.89
C LEU A 194 10.80 -12.42 4.12
N VAL A 195 10.02 -11.52 4.71
CA VAL A 195 10.34 -10.89 5.99
C VAL A 195 9.20 -11.16 6.96
N ALA A 196 9.55 -11.71 8.12
CA ALA A 196 8.66 -11.94 9.24
C ALA A 196 9.05 -11.02 10.39
N ALA A 197 8.07 -10.43 11.07
CA ALA A 197 8.33 -9.53 12.19
C ALA A 197 7.31 -9.69 13.33
N GLY A 198 7.76 -9.44 14.55
CA GLY A 198 6.99 -9.61 15.78
C GLY A 198 7.57 -8.81 16.93
N VAL A 199 6.87 -8.81 18.06
CA VAL A 199 7.22 -8.04 19.25
C VAL A 199 7.03 -8.89 20.49
N ASP A 200 8.04 -8.94 21.35
CA ASP A 200 7.95 -9.63 22.64
C ASP A 200 8.59 -8.81 23.75
N GLY A 201 7.85 -8.59 24.85
CA GLY A 201 8.28 -7.71 25.95
C GLY A 201 8.71 -6.32 25.48
N GLY A 202 8.01 -5.75 24.48
CA GLY A 202 8.34 -4.44 23.92
C GLY A 202 9.53 -4.39 22.97
N ARG A 203 10.20 -5.53 22.74
CA ARG A 203 11.39 -5.63 21.89
C ARG A 203 11.00 -6.09 20.48
N PRO A 204 11.54 -5.47 19.42
CA PRO A 204 11.29 -5.88 18.05
C PRO A 204 12.12 -7.12 17.67
N TYR A 205 11.50 -8.04 16.92
CA TYR A 205 12.15 -9.23 16.36
C TYR A 205 11.83 -9.35 14.87
N ALA A 206 12.83 -9.77 14.09
CA ALA A 206 12.63 -10.06 12.67
C ALA A 206 13.43 -11.29 12.24
N ALA A 207 12.92 -11.96 11.21
CA ALA A 207 13.62 -12.99 10.47
C ALA A 207 13.37 -12.83 8.98
N VAL A 208 14.35 -13.25 8.18
CA VAL A 208 14.27 -13.21 6.72
C VAL A 208 14.44 -14.59 6.13
N SER A 209 13.83 -14.82 4.97
CA SER A 209 13.95 -16.06 4.22
C SER A 209 14.09 -15.76 2.73
N PRO A 210 15.24 -16.10 2.09
CA PRO A 210 15.45 -15.90 0.67
C PRO A 210 14.88 -17.04 -0.19
N ASP A 211 14.39 -18.12 0.43
CA ASP A 211 13.99 -19.36 -0.24
C ASP A 211 12.49 -19.68 -0.10
N GLY A 212 11.68 -18.66 0.17
CA GLY A 212 10.23 -18.78 0.28
C GLY A 212 9.78 -19.53 1.54
N GLY A 213 10.53 -19.41 2.63
CA GLY A 213 10.18 -19.95 3.95
C GLY A 213 10.64 -21.38 4.18
N ARG A 214 11.59 -21.90 3.40
CA ARG A 214 12.20 -23.22 3.63
C ARG A 214 13.25 -23.14 4.72
N SER A 215 13.98 -22.03 4.79
CA SER A 215 14.91 -21.70 5.86
C SER A 215 14.72 -20.24 6.30
N TRP A 216 15.04 -19.96 7.56
CA TRP A 216 14.90 -18.62 8.14
C TRP A 216 16.18 -18.24 8.86
N GLN A 217 16.61 -17.00 8.63
CA GLN A 217 17.69 -16.38 9.38
C GLN A 217 17.09 -15.34 10.31
N ARG A 218 17.31 -15.49 11.62
CA ARG A 218 17.00 -14.44 12.59
C ARG A 218 17.95 -13.27 12.36
N THR A 219 17.39 -12.07 12.31
CA THR A 219 18.13 -10.83 12.07
C THR A 219 17.90 -9.90 13.25
N ALA A 220 18.97 -9.37 13.84
CA ALA A 220 18.86 -8.42 14.93
C ALA A 220 18.19 -7.12 14.44
N VAL A 221 17.15 -6.68 15.13
CA VAL A 221 16.54 -5.36 14.93
C VAL A 221 17.09 -4.46 16.03
N PRO A 222 17.88 -3.42 15.70
CA PRO A 222 18.38 -2.50 16.70
C PRO A 222 17.23 -1.89 17.50
N ALA A 223 17.26 -2.06 18.82
CA ALA A 223 16.32 -1.39 19.72
C ALA A 223 16.62 0.11 19.66
N LEU A 224 15.59 0.90 19.34
CA LEU A 224 15.61 2.34 19.51
C LEU A 224 15.07 2.67 20.90
N ASP A 225 15.32 3.88 21.38
CA ASP A 225 14.81 4.29 22.69
C ASP A 225 13.28 4.17 22.73
N GLY A 226 12.78 3.48 23.75
CA GLY A 226 11.35 3.26 23.96
C GLY A 226 10.84 1.89 23.52
N GLU A 227 9.60 1.61 23.91
CA GLU A 227 8.92 0.35 23.66
C GLU A 227 8.25 0.31 22.29
N VAL A 228 8.42 -0.80 21.56
CA VAL A 228 7.63 -1.09 20.35
C VAL A 228 6.47 -1.97 20.76
N GLY A 229 5.23 -1.55 20.52
CA GLY A 229 4.04 -2.37 20.76
C GLY A 229 3.63 -3.20 19.54
N ILE A 230 3.86 -2.68 18.33
CA ILE A 230 3.51 -3.34 17.07
C ILE A 230 4.63 -3.14 16.08
N LEU A 231 5.04 -4.23 15.42
CA LEU A 231 6.05 -4.19 14.37
C LEU A 231 5.42 -4.75 13.09
N ARG A 232 5.33 -3.91 12.05
CA ARG A 232 4.80 -4.30 10.75
C ARG A 232 5.94 -4.35 9.72
N PRO A 233 6.16 -5.50 9.06
CA PRO A 233 7.00 -5.53 7.88
C PRO A 233 6.22 -5.02 6.67
N VAL A 234 6.85 -4.18 5.87
CA VAL A 234 6.25 -3.59 4.66
C VAL A 234 7.26 -3.63 3.51
N ALA A 235 6.77 -3.70 2.28
CA ALA A 235 7.57 -3.55 1.08
C ALA A 235 7.47 -2.11 0.57
N GLY A 236 8.60 -1.51 0.22
CA GLY A 236 8.61 -0.25 -0.52
C GLY A 236 8.27 -0.46 -2.00
N PRO A 237 7.87 0.59 -2.74
CA PRO A 237 7.70 0.54 -4.19
C PRO A 237 8.97 0.11 -4.93
N ASP A 238 10.13 0.38 -4.31
CA ASP A 238 11.44 -0.02 -4.78
C ASP A 238 11.82 -1.45 -4.35
N GLY A 239 10.86 -2.26 -3.88
CA GLY A 239 11.07 -3.62 -3.42
C GLY A 239 11.98 -3.76 -2.20
N GLU A 240 12.33 -2.67 -1.52
CA GLU A 240 13.10 -2.73 -0.28
C GLU A 240 12.20 -3.20 0.88
N ALA A 241 12.69 -4.14 1.70
CA ALA A 241 12.01 -4.52 2.92
C ALA A 241 12.23 -3.51 4.04
N ARG A 242 11.17 -3.15 4.74
CA ARG A 242 11.17 -2.14 5.81
C ARG A 242 10.35 -2.60 6.99
N LEU A 243 10.64 -2.02 8.16
CA LEU A 243 9.84 -2.22 9.37
C LEU A 243 9.31 -0.89 9.86
N ILE A 244 8.06 -0.90 10.30
CA ILE A 244 7.40 0.22 10.98
C ILE A 244 6.97 -0.27 12.37
N GLY A 245 7.59 0.31 13.39
CA GLY A 245 7.39 -0.03 14.80
C GLY A 245 6.57 1.05 15.50
N TRP A 246 5.31 0.76 15.78
CA TRP A 246 4.47 1.67 16.55
C TRP A 246 4.64 1.43 18.05
N PRO A 247 4.65 2.50 18.87
CA PRO A 247 4.57 2.35 20.32
C PRO A 247 3.22 1.74 20.74
N PRO A 248 3.10 1.19 21.96
CA PRO A 248 1.88 0.54 22.43
C PRO A 248 0.63 1.42 22.32
N ASP A 249 0.76 2.73 22.53
CA ASP A 249 -0.31 3.71 22.42
C ASP A 249 -0.74 4.02 20.97
N ARG A 250 0.08 3.67 19.96
CA ARG A 250 -0.12 3.94 18.53
C ARG A 250 -0.35 5.41 18.15
N THR A 251 0.04 6.35 19.02
CA THR A 251 -0.15 7.79 18.80
C THR A 251 1.17 8.54 18.61
N ARG A 252 2.24 8.06 19.24
CA ARG A 252 3.58 8.66 19.12
C ARG A 252 4.24 8.29 17.79
N PHE A 253 5.26 9.07 17.43
CA PHE A 253 6.04 8.83 16.21
C PHE A 253 6.63 7.40 16.20
N PRO A 254 6.50 6.65 15.10
CA PRO A 254 6.96 5.27 15.03
C PRO A 254 8.47 5.18 14.81
N ALA A 255 9.03 4.09 15.29
CA ALA A 255 10.37 3.67 14.97
C ALA A 255 10.42 3.06 13.55
N LEU A 256 11.47 3.38 12.77
CA LEU A 256 11.57 3.02 11.36
C LEU A 256 12.88 2.28 11.08
N TRP A 257 12.83 1.23 10.28
CA TRP A 257 14.03 0.49 9.84
C TRP A 257 13.98 0.12 8.36
N ARG A 258 15.16 -0.04 7.78
CA ARG A 258 15.39 -0.54 6.41
C ARG A 258 16.26 -1.79 6.44
N TYR A 259 16.03 -2.68 5.48
CA TYR A 259 16.84 -3.88 5.32
C TYR A 259 17.87 -3.72 4.18
N LEU A 260 19.15 -3.65 4.54
CA LEU A 260 20.29 -3.63 3.60
C LEU A 260 21.23 -4.81 3.89
N GLY A 261 20.67 -6.02 4.01
CA GLY A 261 21.37 -7.21 4.53
C GLY A 261 21.41 -7.29 6.06
N ARG A 262 21.17 -6.16 6.74
CA ARG A 262 20.88 -6.02 8.17
C ARG A 262 19.85 -4.93 8.38
N TRP A 263 19.17 -4.94 9.51
CA TRP A 263 18.26 -3.86 9.89
C TRP A 263 19.05 -2.63 10.32
N LEU A 264 18.82 -1.53 9.62
CA LEU A 264 19.37 -0.23 9.96
C LEU A 264 18.23 0.67 10.41
N PRO A 265 18.34 1.32 11.59
CA PRO A 265 17.36 2.32 12.00
C PRO A 265 17.40 3.49 11.01
N VAL A 266 16.26 4.12 10.82
CA VAL A 266 16.13 5.35 10.03
C VAL A 266 15.86 6.49 11.01
N PRO A 267 16.86 7.33 11.29
CA PRO A 267 16.67 8.52 12.11
C PRO A 267 15.66 9.46 11.43
N ALA A 268 14.92 10.20 12.26
CA ALA A 268 13.93 11.18 11.81
C ALA A 268 14.05 12.45 12.64
N GLU A 269 15.25 13.04 12.70
CA GLU A 269 15.47 14.26 13.48
C GLU A 269 14.48 15.37 13.10
N GLY A 270 13.88 16.02 14.10
CA GLY A 270 12.85 17.03 13.90
C GLY A 270 11.43 16.50 13.68
N HIS A 271 11.20 15.18 13.86
CA HIS A 271 9.87 14.60 13.73
C HIS A 271 8.86 15.18 14.73
N PRO A 272 7.56 15.25 14.39
CA PRO A 272 6.52 15.63 15.33
C PRO A 272 6.39 14.59 16.45
N ALA A 273 5.83 14.99 17.60
CA ALA A 273 5.62 14.07 18.71
C ALA A 273 4.63 12.93 18.38
N ARG A 274 3.72 13.17 17.44
CA ARG A 274 2.63 12.25 17.07
C ARG A 274 2.62 11.96 15.59
N ALA A 275 2.16 10.76 15.24
CA ALA A 275 1.92 10.33 13.87
C ALA A 275 0.62 9.52 13.81
N LEU A 276 -0.08 9.62 12.68
CA LEU A 276 -1.32 8.91 12.40
C LEU A 276 -1.08 7.69 11.50
N SER A 277 -0.24 7.84 10.49
CA SER A 277 0.07 6.76 9.54
C SER A 277 1.45 6.94 8.92
N VAL A 278 2.02 5.84 8.43
CA VAL A 278 3.31 5.83 7.74
C VAL A 278 3.25 4.91 6.54
N VAL A 279 3.73 5.40 5.40
CA VAL A 279 3.86 4.60 4.17
C VAL A 279 5.29 4.68 3.62
N PRO A 280 5.83 3.55 3.12
CA PRO A 280 7.13 3.56 2.47
C PRO A 280 7.05 4.26 1.11
N LEU A 281 7.94 5.22 0.87
CA LEU A 281 8.18 5.82 -0.45
C LEU A 281 9.38 5.15 -1.12
N THR A 282 9.93 5.70 -2.20
CA THR A 282 11.15 5.16 -2.84
C THR A 282 12.41 5.44 -2.03
N THR A 283 13.43 4.58 -2.14
CA THR A 283 14.80 4.82 -1.69
C THR A 283 14.93 5.16 -0.21
N GLY A 284 14.37 4.30 0.64
CA GLY A 284 14.49 4.46 2.09
C GLY A 284 13.72 5.61 2.72
N ARG A 285 12.85 6.27 1.95
CA ARG A 285 12.03 7.37 2.41
C ARG A 285 10.70 6.89 2.95
N PHE A 286 10.13 7.61 3.90
CA PHE A 286 8.80 7.34 4.44
C PHE A 286 7.98 8.62 4.41
N ALA A 287 6.72 8.55 3.98
CA ALA A 287 5.77 9.61 4.27
C ALA A 287 5.08 9.30 5.59
N VAL A 288 4.95 10.32 6.43
CA VAL A 288 4.29 10.23 7.73
C VAL A 288 3.20 11.29 7.79
N SER A 289 1.96 10.89 8.05
CA SER A 289 0.90 11.85 8.37
C SER A 289 0.76 12.02 9.88
N GLY A 290 0.32 13.20 10.31
CA GLY A 290 0.08 13.52 11.70
C GLY A 290 -0.69 14.85 11.85
N PRO A 291 -0.78 15.39 13.08
CA PRO A 291 -1.56 16.60 13.37
C PRO A 291 -1.15 17.85 12.58
N ASP A 292 0.08 17.89 12.07
CA ASP A 292 0.62 19.01 11.30
C ASP A 292 0.59 18.75 9.78
N GLY A 293 -0.20 17.77 9.32
CA GLY A 293 -0.24 17.35 7.92
C GLY A 293 0.76 16.23 7.64
N VAL A 294 1.47 16.30 6.51
CA VAL A 294 2.41 15.25 6.08
C VAL A 294 3.85 15.76 6.07
N GLY A 295 4.77 14.89 6.45
CA GLY A 295 6.19 15.07 6.19
C GLY A 295 6.85 13.81 5.66
N VAL A 296 8.10 13.98 5.25
CA VAL A 296 8.95 12.91 4.74
C VAL A 296 10.10 12.67 5.71
N VAL A 297 10.37 11.40 5.99
CA VAL A 297 11.62 10.98 6.62
C VAL A 297 12.59 10.61 5.49
N ALA A 298 13.67 11.36 5.37
CA ALA A 298 14.75 11.13 4.41
C ALA A 298 16.08 11.58 5.01
N ASP A 299 17.16 10.88 4.68
CA ASP A 299 18.53 11.30 5.01
C ASP A 299 18.75 11.64 6.51
N GLY A 300 18.02 10.92 7.39
CA GLY A 300 18.11 11.04 8.85
C GLY A 300 17.22 12.12 9.47
N ARG A 301 16.45 12.86 8.67
CA ARG A 301 15.65 14.02 9.10
C ARG A 301 14.19 13.86 8.71
N TYR A 302 13.34 14.57 9.43
CA TYR A 302 11.95 14.79 9.06
C TYR A 302 11.80 16.19 8.47
N ASP A 303 11.29 16.26 7.24
CA ASP A 303 10.97 17.52 6.57
C ASP A 303 9.48 17.56 6.26
N ARG A 304 8.84 18.70 6.53
CA ARG A 304 7.42 18.88 6.20
C ARG A 304 7.23 18.94 4.69
N LEU A 305 6.14 18.34 4.21
CA LEU A 305 5.74 18.40 2.82
C LEU A 305 4.50 19.28 2.70
N ASP A 306 4.46 20.12 1.67
CA ASP A 306 3.29 20.93 1.33
C ASP A 306 2.24 20.14 0.54
N TRP A 307 2.07 18.86 0.87
CA TRP A 307 1.04 18.03 0.26
C TRP A 307 -0.35 18.51 0.69
N PRO A 308 -1.36 18.41 -0.19
CA PRO A 308 -2.74 18.86 0.08
C PRO A 308 -3.49 17.90 1.01
N LEU A 309 -2.85 17.48 2.12
CA LEU A 309 -3.36 16.52 3.07
C LEU A 309 -3.44 17.13 4.45
N GLY A 310 -4.65 17.11 5.02
CA GLY A 310 -4.94 17.57 6.37
C GLY A 310 -4.59 16.54 7.46
N PRO A 311 -4.73 16.93 8.74
CA PRO A 311 -4.39 16.10 9.89
C PRO A 311 -5.24 14.83 10.05
N GLU A 312 -6.43 14.80 9.47
CA GLU A 312 -7.35 13.67 9.44
C GLU A 312 -6.99 12.60 8.41
N HIS A 313 -6.10 12.91 7.46
CA HIS A 313 -5.79 12.02 6.36
C HIS A 313 -4.91 10.83 6.78
N TYR A 314 -5.46 9.63 6.66
CA TYR A 314 -4.73 8.38 6.81
C TYR A 314 -4.09 7.96 5.49
N LEU A 315 -2.78 7.70 5.49
CA LEU A 315 -2.02 7.32 4.30
C LEU A 315 -2.04 5.80 4.09
N THR A 316 -2.24 5.41 2.84
CA THR A 316 -2.05 4.06 2.32
C THR A 316 -1.21 4.13 1.05
N LEU A 317 -0.32 3.15 0.84
CA LEU A 317 0.36 2.97 -0.44
C LEU A 317 -0.37 1.87 -1.21
N LEU A 318 -0.82 2.18 -2.42
CA LEU A 318 -1.45 1.23 -3.32
C LEU A 318 -0.39 0.43 -4.11
N ASP A 319 -0.77 -0.70 -4.67
CA ASP A 319 0.11 -1.63 -5.38
C ASP A 319 0.81 -1.01 -6.60
N ASP A 320 0.19 -0.01 -7.23
CA ASP A 320 0.75 0.74 -8.36
C ASP A 320 1.69 1.88 -7.92
N GLY A 321 1.95 2.03 -6.61
CA GLY A 321 2.79 3.07 -6.04
C GLY A 321 2.07 4.40 -5.77
N THR A 322 0.76 4.46 -6.01
CA THR A 322 -0.08 5.62 -5.67
C THR A 322 -0.13 5.78 -4.16
N VAL A 323 0.06 7.01 -3.68
CA VAL A 323 -0.22 7.35 -2.28
C VAL A 323 -1.67 7.79 -2.19
N LEU A 324 -2.42 7.14 -1.32
CA LEU A 324 -3.79 7.47 -1.01
C LEU A 324 -3.84 8.12 0.37
N GLY A 325 -4.45 9.29 0.46
CA GLY A 325 -4.84 9.92 1.72
C GLY A 325 -6.37 9.84 1.87
N ARG A 326 -6.86 9.23 2.95
CA ARG A 326 -8.30 9.10 3.21
C ARG A 326 -8.71 9.90 4.42
N ALA A 327 -9.74 10.73 4.25
CA ALA A 327 -10.49 11.37 5.32
C ALA A 327 -11.92 10.77 5.36
N SER A 328 -12.82 11.36 6.15
CA SER A 328 -14.20 10.87 6.31
C SER A 328 -15.08 11.09 5.08
N ASP A 329 -14.83 12.15 4.32
CA ASP A 329 -15.69 12.67 3.25
C ASP A 329 -14.96 12.76 1.90
N GLU A 330 -13.67 12.43 1.88
CA GLU A 330 -12.85 12.52 0.69
C GLU A 330 -11.68 11.54 0.64
N VAL A 331 -11.19 11.35 -0.58
CA VAL A 331 -9.96 10.62 -0.86
C VAL A 331 -9.08 11.47 -1.76
N LEU A 332 -7.80 11.60 -1.40
CA LEU A 332 -6.77 12.15 -2.25
C LEU A 332 -5.87 11.04 -2.80
N LEU A 333 -5.64 11.07 -4.11
CA LEU A 333 -4.78 10.14 -4.83
C LEU A 333 -3.57 10.89 -5.38
N ALA A 334 -2.38 10.39 -5.12
CA ALA A 334 -1.13 10.99 -5.57
C ALA A 334 -0.35 9.98 -6.40
N SER A 335 -0.33 10.18 -7.71
CA SER A 335 0.42 9.34 -8.65
C SER A 335 1.72 10.02 -9.07
N GLY A 336 2.68 9.23 -9.57
CA GLY A 336 4.00 9.72 -9.99
C GLY A 336 5.05 9.74 -8.87
N PRO A 337 6.26 10.24 -9.16
CA PRO A 337 7.38 10.22 -8.22
C PRO A 337 7.21 11.25 -7.11
N VAL A 338 7.85 11.00 -5.96
CA VAL A 338 7.67 11.76 -4.70
C VAL A 338 7.78 13.29 -4.88
N GLY A 339 8.72 13.77 -5.70
CA GLY A 339 8.98 15.20 -5.92
C GLY A 339 8.09 15.88 -6.95
N SER A 340 7.26 15.13 -7.69
CA SER A 340 6.39 15.68 -8.73
C SER A 340 5.05 14.93 -8.80
N ARG A 341 4.49 14.61 -7.63
CA ARG A 341 3.23 13.87 -7.56
C ARG A 341 2.08 14.72 -8.10
N GLN A 342 1.24 14.10 -8.91
CA GLN A 342 -0.02 14.68 -9.36
C GLN A 342 -1.12 14.28 -8.40
N TRP A 343 -1.77 15.29 -7.81
CA TRP A 343 -2.80 15.10 -6.81
C TRP A 343 -4.19 15.20 -7.42
N VAL A 344 -5.04 14.26 -7.03
CA VAL A 344 -6.45 14.22 -7.37
C VAL A 344 -7.25 14.13 -6.08
N ARG A 345 -8.17 15.05 -5.87
CA ARG A 345 -9.15 15.00 -4.79
C ARG A 345 -10.46 14.46 -5.33
N VAL A 346 -10.91 13.32 -4.80
CA VAL A 346 -12.16 12.66 -5.17
C VAL A 346 -13.19 12.89 -4.08
N VAL A 347 -14.28 13.57 -4.43
CA VAL A 347 -15.42 13.82 -3.54
C VAL A 347 -16.66 13.20 -4.18
N LEU A 348 -17.26 12.25 -3.47
CA LEU A 348 -18.44 11.52 -3.94
C LEU A 348 -19.63 11.84 -3.04
N GLU A 349 -20.58 12.61 -3.56
CA GLU A 349 -21.74 13.10 -2.79
C GLU A 349 -23.06 12.42 -3.23
N PRO A 350 -23.96 12.14 -2.28
CA PRO A 350 -25.34 11.77 -2.58
C PRO A 350 -26.14 12.99 -3.06
N THR A 351 -27.07 12.77 -4.00
CA THR A 351 -28.03 13.79 -4.48
C THR A 351 -29.43 13.68 -3.89
#